data_AF-B6WAM9-F1
#
_entry.id   AF-B6WAM9-F1
#
_cell.length_a   1.000
_cell.length_b   1.000
_cell.length_c   1.000
_cell.angle_alpha   90.00
_cell.angle_beta   90.00
_cell.angle_gamma   90.00
#
_symmetry.space_group_name_H-M   'P 1'
#
loop_
_entity.id
_entity.type
_entity.pdbx_description
1 polymer ?
#
loop_
_entity_poly.entity_id
_entity_poly.type
_entity_poly.pdbx_seq_one_letter_code
_entity_poly.pdbx_strand_id
1 'polypeptide(L)'
;MAKEKIMKEYVDLYDNFRNKTGKVIERRDIVPKGLFRLIIHVLIFDKKGRLLIQKRTKSKRSWPDKWDLTVSGAVSSGETSQISASRELFEELGIKYDFSNSYPNISINTGFRIDDVYIIKNKDINLKN
;
A
#
# COMPACT_ATOMS: atom_id res chain seq x y z
N MET A 1 -29.51 -9.33 11.64
CA MET A 1 -28.04 -9.27 11.52
C MET A 1 -27.70 -9.19 10.04
N ALA A 2 -27.37 -7.99 9.54
CA ALA A 2 -27.02 -7.82 8.13
C ALA A 2 -25.64 -8.44 7.88
N LYS A 3 -25.54 -9.37 6.94
CA LYS A 3 -24.26 -9.86 6.45
C LYS A 3 -23.55 -8.67 5.78
N GLU A 4 -22.46 -8.18 6.37
CA GLU A 4 -21.56 -7.27 5.68
C GLU A 4 -21.20 -7.90 4.33
N LYS A 5 -21.61 -7.23 3.25
CA LYS A 5 -21.26 -7.62 1.89
C LYS A 5 -19.75 -7.44 1.77
N ILE A 6 -18.98 -8.52 1.89
CA ILE A 6 -17.52 -8.49 1.68
C ILE A 6 -17.32 -8.05 0.25
N MET A 7 -17.01 -6.77 0.06
CA MET A 7 -16.72 -6.20 -1.24
C MET A 7 -15.39 -6.79 -1.67
N LYS A 8 -15.41 -7.57 -2.76
CA LYS A 8 -14.19 -8.18 -3.29
C LYS A 8 -13.33 -7.08 -3.86
N GLU A 9 -12.12 -6.93 -3.31
CA GLU A 9 -11.07 -6.09 -3.87
C GLU A 9 -10.24 -6.93 -4.84
N TYR A 10 -9.92 -6.37 -6.00
CA TYR A 10 -9.11 -7.03 -7.02
C TYR A 10 -7.78 -6.29 -7.21
N VAL A 11 -6.75 -7.01 -7.63
CA VAL A 11 -5.42 -6.46 -7.93
C VAL A 11 -4.96 -6.91 -9.31
N ASP A 12 -4.25 -6.04 -10.02
CA ASP A 12 -3.63 -6.37 -11.31
C ASP A 12 -2.39 -7.25 -11.08
N LEU A 13 -2.16 -8.19 -12.00
CA LEU A 13 -0.96 -9.01 -12.03
C LEU A 13 0.05 -8.50 -13.06
N TYR A 14 1.31 -8.50 -12.64
CA TYR A 14 2.46 -8.01 -13.38
C TYR A 14 3.43 -9.16 -13.69
N ASP A 15 4.18 -9.02 -14.79
CA ASP A 15 5.32 -9.87 -15.08
C ASP A 15 6.60 -9.38 -14.34
N ASN A 16 7.72 -10.06 -14.54
CA ASN A 16 8.99 -9.70 -13.90
C ASN A 16 9.60 -8.38 -14.43
N PHE A 17 9.08 -7.85 -15.54
CA PHE A 17 9.47 -6.57 -16.11
C PHE A 17 8.48 -5.46 -15.75
N ARG A 18 7.54 -5.73 -14.83
CA ARG A 18 6.53 -4.80 -14.34
C ARG A 18 5.53 -4.37 -15.41
N ASN A 19 5.36 -5.15 -16.47
CA ASN A 19 4.27 -4.96 -17.41
C ASN A 19 2.98 -5.55 -16.84
N LYS A 20 1.86 -4.84 -16.99
CA LYS A 20 0.54 -5.42 -16.68
C LYS A 20 0.28 -6.59 -17.61
N THR A 21 -0.13 -7.73 -17.06
CA THR A 21 -0.43 -8.93 -17.84
C THR A 21 -1.86 -8.99 -18.38
N GLY A 22 -2.71 -8.04 -17.98
CA GLY A 22 -4.15 -8.05 -18.23
C GLY A 22 -4.94 -9.01 -17.33
N LYS A 23 -4.26 -9.79 -16.48
CA LYS A 23 -4.90 -10.67 -15.49
C LYS A 23 -5.15 -9.93 -14.19
N VAL A 24 -6.27 -10.26 -13.55
CA VAL A 24 -6.67 -9.77 -12.23
C VAL A 24 -6.97 -10.95 -11.31
N ILE A 25 -6.70 -10.80 -10.02
CA ILE A 25 -7.08 -11.77 -8.98
C ILE A 25 -7.77 -11.05 -7.83
N GLU A 26 -8.55 -11.77 -7.01
CA GLU A 26 -8.96 -11.20 -5.73
C GLU A 26 -7.70 -10.87 -4.92
N ARG A 27 -7.69 -9.73 -4.23
CA ARG A 27 -6.54 -9.21 -3.46
C ARG A 27 -5.86 -10.26 -2.58
N ARG A 28 -6.63 -11.23 -2.09
CA ARG A 28 -6.19 -12.25 -1.12
C ARG A 28 -5.87 -13.60 -1.76
N ASP A 29 -6.11 -13.77 -3.05
CA ASP A 29 -5.78 -15.00 -3.74
C ASP A 29 -4.26 -15.20 -3.83
N ILE A 30 -3.89 -16.46 -4.02
CA ILE A 30 -2.50 -16.85 -4.26
C ILE A 30 -2.09 -16.28 -5.62
N VAL A 31 -0.99 -15.55 -5.65
CA VAL A 31 -0.42 -15.05 -6.90
C VAL A 31 0.21 -16.23 -7.64
N PRO A 32 -0.14 -16.45 -8.92
CA PRO A 32 0.46 -17.51 -9.71
C PRO A 32 1.98 -17.34 -9.84
N LYS A 33 2.70 -18.47 -9.93
CA LYS A 33 4.16 -18.46 -10.06
C LYS A 33 4.61 -17.61 -11.26
N GLY A 34 5.63 -16.78 -11.05
CA GLY A 34 6.20 -15.90 -12.07
C GLY A 34 5.41 -14.61 -12.33
N LEU A 35 4.31 -14.41 -11.61
CA LEU A 35 3.54 -13.17 -11.60
C LEU A 35 3.70 -12.44 -10.27
N PHE A 36 3.36 -11.16 -10.30
CA PHE A 36 3.51 -10.28 -9.14
C PHE A 36 2.28 -9.41 -8.95
N ARG A 37 1.93 -9.11 -7.70
CA ARG A 37 0.98 -8.04 -7.36
C ARG A 37 1.74 -6.80 -6.90
N LEU A 38 1.19 -5.61 -7.12
CA LEU A 38 1.82 -4.36 -6.67
C LEU A 38 1.29 -3.96 -5.28
N ILE A 39 2.21 -3.65 -4.38
CA ILE A 39 1.96 -3.15 -3.03
C ILE A 39 2.64 -1.78 -2.91
N ILE A 40 1.99 -0.84 -2.24
CA ILE A 40 2.58 0.44 -1.89
C ILE A 40 2.92 0.49 -0.41
N HIS A 41 3.94 1.29 -0.12
CA HIS A 41 4.30 1.73 1.21
C HIS A 41 4.53 3.24 1.16
N VAL A 42 3.97 3.97 2.11
CA VAL A 42 4.35 5.37 2.33
C VAL A 42 5.13 5.44 3.63
N LEU A 43 6.27 6.11 3.60
CA LEU A 43 7.10 6.39 4.77
C LEU A 43 7.10 7.88 5.03
N ILE A 44 6.81 8.27 6.27
CA ILE A 44 6.81 9.68 6.64
C ILE A 44 7.87 9.94 7.70
N PHE A 45 8.81 10.80 7.34
CA PHE A 45 9.88 11.26 8.22
C PHE A 45 9.59 12.69 8.69
N ASP A 46 9.70 12.90 10.00
CA ASP A 46 9.65 14.24 10.57
C ASP A 46 10.96 15.01 10.33
N LYS A 47 11.02 16.27 10.77
CA LYS A 47 12.22 17.12 10.60
C LYS A 47 13.44 16.63 11.38
N LYS A 48 13.28 15.72 12.34
CA LYS A 48 14.36 15.11 13.11
C LYS A 48 14.80 13.77 12.52
N GLY A 49 14.26 13.36 11.37
CA GLY A 49 14.58 12.09 10.72
C GLY A 49 13.94 10.88 11.39
N ARG A 50 12.94 11.06 12.26
CA ARG A 50 12.21 9.94 12.88
C ARG A 50 11.13 9.45 11.93
N LEU A 51 11.02 8.13 11.79
CA LEU A 51 9.98 7.49 10.98
C LEU A 51 8.68 7.33 11.80
N LEU A 52 7.57 7.78 11.24
CA LEU A 52 6.25 7.43 11.77
C LEU A 52 5.95 5.95 11.47
N ILE A 53 5.67 5.17 12.51
CA ILE A 53 5.22 3.77 12.39
C ILE A 53 3.80 3.63 12.92
N GLN A 54 3.05 2.64 12.43
CA GLN A 54 1.66 2.40 12.82
C GLN A 54 1.52 1.09 13.59
N LYS A 55 0.67 1.06 14.62
CA LYS A 55 0.20 -0.20 15.22
C LYS A 55 -1.09 -0.63 14.52
N ARG A 56 -1.06 -1.80 13.89
CA ARG A 56 -2.19 -2.34 13.12
C ARG A 56 -3.37 -2.66 14.04
N THR A 57 -4.59 -2.42 13.55
CA THR A 57 -5.81 -2.72 14.30
C THR A 57 -5.98 -4.24 14.50
N LYS A 58 -6.67 -4.62 15.58
CA LYS A 58 -7.05 -6.02 15.86
C LYS A 58 -7.90 -6.66 14.78
N SER A 59 -8.66 -5.86 14.03
CA SER A 59 -9.56 -6.32 12.98
C SER A 59 -8.84 -6.66 11.67
N LYS A 60 -7.56 -6.29 11.49
CA LYS A 60 -6.81 -6.68 10.29
C LYS A 60 -6.64 -8.20 10.28
N ARG A 61 -7.06 -8.83 9.17
CA ARG A 61 -6.94 -10.29 8.95
C ARG A 61 -5.49 -10.80 8.98
N SER A 62 -4.55 -9.97 8.51
CA SER A 62 -3.12 -10.29 8.51
C SER A 62 -2.39 -9.42 9.52
N TRP A 63 -1.59 -10.07 10.38
CA TRP A 63 -0.73 -9.46 11.40
C TRP A 63 -1.47 -8.46 12.33
N PRO A 64 -2.56 -8.87 13.00
CA PRO A 64 -3.26 -8.00 13.95
C PRO A 64 -2.34 -7.62 15.11
N ASP A 65 -2.51 -6.40 15.65
CA ASP A 65 -1.75 -5.83 16.78
C ASP A 65 -0.22 -5.72 16.59
N LYS A 66 0.29 -5.90 15.37
CA LYS A 66 1.72 -5.72 15.05
C LYS A 66 2.04 -4.29 14.63
N TRP A 67 3.31 -3.91 14.82
CA TRP A 67 3.84 -2.67 14.28
C TRP A 67 4.14 -2.83 12.80
N ASP A 68 3.87 -1.78 12.04
CA ASP A 68 4.03 -1.71 10.59
C ASP A 68 4.67 -0.36 10.21
N LEU A 69 4.98 -0.20 8.92
CA LEU A 69 5.39 1.08 8.33
C LEU A 69 4.26 2.12 8.45
N THR A 70 4.51 3.36 8.00
CA THR A 70 3.53 4.44 8.18
C THR A 70 2.17 4.10 7.57
N VAL A 71 2.17 3.62 6.32
CA VAL A 71 0.99 3.15 5.57
C VAL A 71 1.45 2.05 4.60
N SER A 72 0.64 0.99 4.45
CA SER A 72 0.86 -0.06 3.45
C SER A 72 -0.45 -0.59 2.89
N GLY A 73 -0.51 -0.75 1.57
CA GLY A 73 -1.74 -1.13 0.87
C GLY A 73 -1.49 -1.84 -0.45
N ALA A 74 -2.44 -2.66 -0.88
CA ALA A 74 -2.38 -3.25 -2.22
C ALA A 74 -2.87 -2.24 -3.25
N VAL A 75 -2.26 -2.24 -4.43
CA VAL A 75 -2.75 -1.44 -5.55
C VAL A 75 -3.98 -2.11 -6.13
N SER A 76 -5.12 -1.42 -6.06
CA SER A 76 -6.38 -1.92 -6.62
C SER A 76 -6.28 -2.03 -8.13
N SER A 77 -7.00 -2.98 -8.70
CA SER A 77 -7.05 -3.17 -10.16
C SER A 77 -7.45 -1.87 -10.87
N GLY A 78 -6.72 -1.52 -11.91
CA GLY A 78 -6.90 -0.26 -12.64
C GLY A 78 -6.19 0.96 -12.02
N GLU A 79 -5.77 0.92 -10.75
CA GLU A 79 -5.00 2.00 -10.14
C GLU A 79 -3.52 1.96 -10.58
N THR A 80 -2.86 3.11 -10.46
CA THR A 80 -1.39 3.20 -10.42
C THR A 80 -0.93 3.20 -8.95
N SER A 81 0.35 2.94 -8.70
CA SER A 81 0.85 3.00 -7.33
C SER A 81 0.74 4.40 -6.71
N GLN A 82 0.86 5.47 -7.50
CA GLN A 82 0.65 6.84 -7.03
C GLN A 82 -0.78 7.05 -6.51
N ILE A 83 -1.78 6.60 -7.27
CA ILE A 83 -3.20 6.73 -6.89
C ILE A 83 -3.46 5.94 -5.60
N SER A 84 -2.99 4.69 -5.52
CA SER A 84 -3.17 3.87 -4.32
C SER A 84 -2.41 4.45 -3.11
N ALA A 85 -1.22 5.04 -3.30
CA ALA A 85 -0.48 5.67 -2.22
C ALA A 85 -1.24 6.88 -1.65
N SER A 86 -1.83 7.73 -2.51
CA SER A 86 -2.69 8.84 -2.07
C SER A 86 -3.94 8.34 -1.35
N ARG A 87 -4.59 7.30 -1.86
CA ARG A 87 -5.80 6.70 -1.28
C ARG A 87 -5.53 6.10 0.10
N GLU A 88 -4.58 5.17 0.20
CA GLU A 88 -4.26 4.47 1.45
C GLU A 88 -3.76 5.45 2.53
N LEU A 89 -2.99 6.47 2.15
CA LEU A 89 -2.54 7.50 3.09
C LEU A 89 -3.72 8.30 3.66
N PHE A 90 -4.73 8.58 2.84
CA PHE A 90 -5.94 9.24 3.30
C PHE A 90 -6.84 8.31 4.14
N GLU A 91 -6.99 7.05 3.73
CA GLU A 91 -7.82 6.07 4.45
C GLU A 91 -7.26 5.74 5.84
N GLU A 92 -5.94 5.54 5.97
CA GLU A 92 -5.32 5.13 7.23
C GLU A 92 -4.97 6.30 8.16
N LEU A 93 -4.61 7.48 7.61
CA LEU A 93 -4.14 8.63 8.42
C LEU A 93 -4.90 9.94 8.18
N GLY A 94 -5.86 9.98 7.24
CA GLY A 94 -6.58 11.20 6.89
C GLY A 94 -5.72 12.25 6.17
N ILE A 95 -4.52 11.89 5.71
CA ILE A 95 -3.58 12.84 5.11
C ILE A 95 -3.76 12.86 3.59
N LYS A 96 -4.04 14.05 3.05
CA LYS A 96 -4.02 14.28 1.60
C LYS A 96 -2.59 14.59 1.15
N TYR A 97 -2.14 13.87 0.12
CA TYR A 97 -0.85 14.10 -0.54
C TYR A 97 -0.96 13.67 -2.00
N ASP A 98 -0.43 14.49 -2.91
CA ASP A 98 -0.46 14.21 -4.35
C ASP A 98 0.85 13.54 -4.78
N PHE A 99 0.75 12.28 -5.21
CA PHE A 99 1.88 11.53 -5.76
C PHE A 99 1.91 11.53 -7.29
N SER A 100 1.03 12.25 -7.99
CA SER A 100 0.87 12.22 -9.46
C SER A 100 2.18 12.40 -10.25
N ASN A 101 3.06 13.28 -9.78
CA ASN A 101 4.37 13.55 -10.37
C ASN A 101 5.54 12.93 -9.58
N SER A 102 5.26 11.94 -8.74
CA SER A 102 6.25 11.23 -7.95
C SER A 102 6.57 9.87 -8.54
N TYR A 103 7.86 9.51 -8.51
CA TYR A 103 8.30 8.13 -8.65
C TYR A 103 8.46 7.50 -7.25
N PRO A 104 8.22 6.18 -7.12
CA PRO A 104 8.66 5.46 -5.93
C PRO A 104 10.15 5.74 -5.68
N ASN A 105 10.51 6.07 -4.45
CA ASN A 105 11.91 6.24 -4.07
C ASN A 105 12.67 4.92 -4.09
N ILE A 106 11.97 3.82 -3.82
CA ILE A 106 12.50 2.46 -3.85
C ILE A 106 11.42 1.56 -4.45
N SER A 107 11.83 0.64 -5.32
CA SER A 107 10.97 -0.44 -5.82
C SER A 107 11.69 -1.76 -5.64
N ILE A 108 11.06 -2.73 -4.98
CA ILE A 108 11.68 -4.01 -4.63
C ILE A 108 10.79 -5.16 -5.13
N ASN A 109 11.37 -6.09 -5.88
CA ASN A 109 10.67 -7.33 -6.24
C ASN A 109 10.94 -8.37 -5.14
N THR A 110 9.89 -8.84 -4.46
CA THR A 110 10.00 -9.89 -3.44
C THR A 110 9.01 -11.01 -3.68
N GLY A 111 9.51 -12.19 -4.06
CA GLY A 111 8.70 -13.40 -4.23
C GLY A 111 7.57 -13.23 -5.26
N PHE A 112 6.38 -12.89 -4.77
CA PHE A 112 5.14 -12.74 -5.55
C PHE A 112 4.60 -11.30 -5.57
N ARG A 113 5.39 -10.31 -5.13
CA ARG A 113 4.99 -8.91 -5.11
C ARG A 113 6.10 -7.97 -5.56
N ILE A 114 5.68 -6.80 -6.01
CA ILE A 114 6.50 -5.62 -6.22
C ILE A 114 6.09 -4.64 -5.12
N ASP A 115 7.05 -4.17 -4.32
CA ASP A 115 6.85 -3.20 -3.25
C ASP A 115 7.39 -1.84 -3.70
N ASP A 116 6.48 -0.91 -3.98
CA ASP A 116 6.81 0.51 -4.22
C ASP A 116 6.82 1.27 -2.90
N VAL A 117 7.88 2.02 -2.64
CA VAL A 117 8.03 2.82 -1.43
C VAL A 117 8.13 4.30 -1.79
N TYR A 118 7.19 5.09 -1.28
CA TYR A 118 7.17 6.54 -1.36
C TYR A 118 7.61 7.15 -0.04
N ILE A 119 8.46 8.19 -0.09
CA ILE A 119 9.01 8.84 1.09
C ILE A 119 8.56 10.31 1.11
N ILE A 120 7.83 10.67 2.16
CA ILE A 120 7.53 12.06 2.51
C ILE A 120 8.53 12.48 3.60
N LYS A 121 9.34 13.50 3.33
CA LYS A 121 10.32 14.04 4.28
C LYS A 121 9.85 15.36 4.89
N ASN A 122 10.45 15.73 6.02
CA ASN A 122 10.33 17.03 6.68
C ASN A 122 8.88 17.42 7.01
N LYS A 123 8.02 16.43 7.26
CA LYS A 123 6.60 16.66 7.55
C LYS A 123 6.32 16.31 9.00
N ASP A 124 6.16 17.34 9.83
CA ASP A 124 5.65 17.17 11.18
C ASP A 124 4.15 16.86 11.09
N ILE A 125 3.77 15.63 11.43
CA ILE A 125 2.36 15.22 11.47
C ILE A 125 1.87 15.37 12.90
N ASN A 126 0.86 16.21 13.10
CA ASN A 126 0.12 16.25 14.35
C ASN A 126 -0.99 15.18 14.29
N LEU A 127 -0.68 14.00 14.82
CA LEU A 127 -1.67 12.94 15.01
C LEU A 127 -2.53 13.34 16.21
N LYS A 128 -3.77 13.77 15.97
CA LYS A 128 -4.73 13.94 17.05
C LYS A 128 -5.06 12.56 17.60
N ASN A 129 -4.78 12.34 18.88
CA ASN A 129 -5.20 11.15 19.62
C ASN A 129 -6.71 11.16 19.86
#